data_AF-A0A2N2HFB9-F1
#
_entry.id   AF-A0A2N2HFB9-F1
#
_cell.length_a   1.000
_cell.length_b   1.000
_cell.length_c   1.000
_cell.angle_alpha   90.00
_cell.angle_beta   90.00
_cell.angle_gamma   90.00
#
_symmetry.space_group_name_H-M   'P 1'
#
loop_
_entity.id
_entity.type
_entity.pdbx_description
1 polymer ?
#
loop_
_entity_poly.entity_id
_entity_poly.type
_entity_poly.pdbx_seq_one_letter_code
_entity_poly.pdbx_strand_id
1 'polypeptide(L)' 'MEPIRSHIASRPDRVEVIIDLLNIRYGPETYEAVISQVGRYTVLRVLGSAPGWLYVEVEGEEDLRGWVMERYVSSGGGLG' A
#
# COMPACT_ATOMS: atom_id res chain seq x y z
N MET A 1 2.96 30.81 -15.36
CA MET A 1 2.42 30.54 -14.01
C MET A 1 2.27 29.03 -13.90
N GLU A 2 3.35 28.35 -13.57
CA GLU A 2 3.30 26.91 -13.31
C GLU A 2 2.61 26.69 -11.96
N PRO A 3 1.72 25.68 -11.82
CA PRO A 3 1.26 25.32 -10.50
C PRO A 3 2.48 24.91 -9.70
N ILE A 4 2.68 25.54 -8.55
CA ILE A 4 3.60 25.10 -7.51
C ILE A 4 3.46 23.59 -7.38
N ARG A 5 4.45 22.84 -7.89
CA ARG A 5 4.64 21.43 -7.56
C ARG A 5 5.04 21.43 -6.09
N SER A 6 4.05 21.57 -5.22
CA SER A 6 4.22 21.47 -3.79
C SER A 6 4.95 20.16 -3.53
N HIS A 7 6.07 20.28 -2.82
CA HIS A 7 6.90 19.20 -2.33
C HIS A 7 6.20 18.38 -1.23
N ILE A 8 4.87 18.21 -1.32
CA ILE A 8 4.18 17.15 -0.58
C ILE A 8 4.73 15.89 -1.21
N ALA A 9 5.45 15.05 -0.47
CA ALA A 9 5.77 13.72 -0.94
C ALA A 9 4.44 13.05 -1.32
N SER A 10 4.09 13.09 -2.61
CA SER A 10 2.87 12.53 -3.14
C SER A 10 3.02 11.04 -2.98
N ARG A 11 2.61 10.54 -1.81
CA ARG A 11 2.46 9.11 -1.64
C ARG A 11 1.52 8.64 -2.73
N PRO A 12 1.87 7.53 -3.38
CA PRO A 12 1.04 6.99 -4.42
C PRO A 12 -0.33 6.71 -3.84
N ASP A 13 -1.37 7.19 -4.50
CA ASP A 13 -2.77 6.90 -4.19
C ASP A 13 -3.07 5.40 -4.36
N ARG A 14 -2.28 4.71 -5.19
CA ARG A 14 -2.40 3.29 -5.50
C ARG A 14 -1.04 2.61 -5.58
N VAL A 15 -0.96 1.39 -5.06
CA VAL A 15 0.22 0.54 -5.14
C VAL A 15 -0.17 -0.86 -5.57
N GLU A 16 0.73 -1.56 -6.25
CA GLU A 16 0.55 -2.92 -6.74
C GLU A 16 1.45 -3.88 -5.96
N VAL A 17 0.92 -5.05 -5.59
CA VAL A 17 1.68 -6.10 -4.91
C VAL A 17 2.68 -6.75 -5.87
N ILE A 18 3.97 -6.77 -5.51
CA ILE A 18 5.05 -7.32 -6.36
C ILE A 18 5.51 -8.73 -5.97
N ILE A 19 4.98 -9.29 -4.88
CA ILE A 19 5.28 -10.64 -4.39
C ILE A 19 4.06 -11.57 -4.56
N ASP A 20 4.27 -12.88 -4.52
CA ASP A 20 3.20 -13.86 -4.77
C ASP A 20 2.06 -13.78 -3.76
N LEU A 21 2.38 -13.53 -2.48
CA LEU A 21 1.40 -13.43 -1.40
C LEU A 21 1.85 -12.41 -0.36
N LEU A 22 1.05 -11.35 -0.18
CA LEU A 22 1.28 -10.28 0.78
C LEU A 22 0.24 -10.33 1.90
N ASN A 23 0.73 -10.30 3.14
CA ASN A 23 -0.12 -10.28 4.33
C ASN A 23 -0.68 -8.88 4.59
N ILE A 24 -1.99 -8.81 4.77
CA ILE A 24 -2.68 -7.65 5.33
C ILE A 24 -2.85 -7.90 6.83
N ARG A 25 -2.30 -7.00 7.63
CA ARG A 25 -2.26 -7.11 9.09
C ARG A 25 -3.18 -6.11 9.76
N TYR A 26 -3.58 -6.41 10.98
CA TYR A 26 -4.40 -5.52 11.80
C TYR A 26 -3.65 -4.22 12.18
N GLY A 27 -2.33 -4.30 12.39
CA GLY A 27 -1.47 -3.17 12.76
C GLY A 27 -0.14 -3.14 11.99
N PRO A 28 0.61 -2.01 12.07
CA PRO A 28 1.86 -1.77 11.36
C PRO A 28 3.06 -2.45 12.04
N GLU A 29 2.93 -3.73 12.39
CA GLU A 29 3.98 -4.48 13.09
C GLU A 29 4.00 -5.94 12.63
N THR A 30 5.17 -6.58 12.69
CA THR A 30 5.33 -7.95 12.18
C THR A 30 4.66 -9.01 13.05
N TYR A 31 4.40 -8.69 14.31
CA TYR A 31 3.74 -9.57 15.29
C TYR A 31 2.21 -9.43 15.28
N GLU A 32 1.65 -8.43 14.60
CA GLU A 32 0.21 -8.21 14.53
C GLU A 32 -0.48 -9.31 13.73
N ALA A 33 -1.73 -9.60 14.08
CA ALA A 33 -2.53 -10.63 13.42
C ALA A 33 -2.66 -10.36 11.92
N VAL A 34 -2.47 -11.41 11.10
CA VAL A 34 -2.80 -11.40 9.68
C VAL A 34 -4.30 -11.56 9.55
N ILE A 35 -4.97 -10.55 8.99
CA ILE A 35 -6.43 -10.53 8.81
C ILE A 35 -6.85 -10.95 7.40
N SER A 36 -5.95 -10.82 6.42
CA SER A 36 -6.15 -11.27 5.05
C SER A 36 -4.81 -11.42 4.32
N GLN A 37 -4.84 -11.99 3.13
CA GLN A 37 -3.70 -12.09 2.23
C GLN A 37 -4.15 -11.74 0.81
N VAL A 38 -3.30 -11.02 0.08
CA VAL A 38 -3.54 -10.63 -1.32
C VAL A 38 -2.43 -11.13 -2.22
N GLY A 39 -2.78 -11.44 -3.46
CA GLY A 39 -1.86 -11.98 -4.44
C GLY A 39 -1.02 -10.91 -5.12
N ARG A 40 -0.02 -11.35 -5.89
CA ARG A 40 0.70 -10.50 -6.83
C ARG A 40 -0.24 -9.80 -7.81
N TYR A 41 0.10 -8.59 -8.21
CA TYR A 41 -0.68 -7.73 -9.11
C TYR A 41 -2.02 -7.23 -8.54
N THR A 42 -2.32 -7.53 -7.27
CA THR A 42 -3.43 -6.88 -6.59
C THR A 42 -3.13 -5.40 -6.41
N VAL A 43 -4.09 -4.55 -6.80
CA VAL A 43 -4.02 -3.11 -6.61
C VAL A 43 -4.62 -2.73 -5.26
N LEU A 44 -3.88 -1.92 -4.52
CA LEU A 44 -4.19 -1.48 -3.17
C LEU A 44 -4.28 0.05 -3.16
N ARG A 45 -5.39 0.57 -2.65
CA ARG A 45 -5.56 2.01 -2.43
C ARG A 45 -4.88 2.40 -1.13
N VAL A 46 -3.95 3.36 -1.17
CA VAL A 46 -3.23 3.81 0.02
C VAL A 46 -4.08 4.83 0.78
N LEU A 47 -4.45 4.47 2.00
CA LEU A 47 -5.24 5.31 2.91
C LEU A 47 -4.34 6.06 3.92
N GLY A 48 -3.16 5.51 4.20
CA GLY A 48 -2.22 6.06 5.15
C GLY A 48 -0.92 5.26 5.16
N SER A 49 -0.03 5.60 6.08
CA SER A 49 1.27 4.91 6.19
C SER A 49 1.90 5.13 7.56
N ALA A 50 2.77 4.21 7.93
CA ALA A 50 3.69 4.28 9.06
C ALA A 50 5.10 3.90 8.57
N PRO A 51 6.17 4.09 9.34
CA PRO A 51 7.52 3.73 8.92
C PRO A 51 7.63 2.27 8.47
N GLY A 52 7.80 2.03 7.16
CA GLY A 52 7.88 0.69 6.55
C GLY A 52 6.54 0.01 6.25
N TRP A 53 5.41 0.68 6.50
CA TRP A 53 4.07 0.13 6.35
C TRP A 53 3.11 1.09 5.63
N LEU A 54 2.16 0.53 4.90
CA LEU A 54 1.06 1.25 4.28
C LEU A 54 -0.26 0.74 4.84
N TYR A 55 -1.13 1.67 5.23
CA TYR A 55 -2.52 1.36 5.51
C TYR A 55 -3.27 1.42 4.18
N VAL A 56 -3.88 0.30 3.80
CA VAL A 56 -4.44 0.09 2.47
C VAL A 56 -5.86 -0.44 2.52
N GLU A 57 -6.56 -0.26 1.42
CA GLU A 57 -7.82 -0.92 1.10
C GLU A 57 -7.63 -1.69 -0.21
N VAL A 58 -8.13 -2.93 -0.27
CA VAL A 58 -8.11 -3.71 -1.51
C VAL A 58 -9.16 -3.14 -2.47
N GLU A 59 -8.74 -2.83 -3.70
CA GLU A 59 -9.64 -2.26 -4.69
C GLU A 59 -10.75 -3.25 -5.05
N GLY A 60 -12.01 -2.85 -4.86
CA GLY A 60 -13.17 -3.72 -5.05
C GLY A 60 -13.63 -4.47 -3.80
N GLU A 61 -12.91 -4.38 -2.69
CA GLU A 61 -13.28 -4.96 -1.39
C GLU A 61 -13.21 -3.88 -0.29
N GLU A 62 -14.24 -3.04 -0.20
CA GLU A 62 -14.28 -1.88 0.71
C GLU A 62 -14.14 -2.25 2.20
N ASP A 63 -14.53 -3.48 2.58
CA ASP A 63 -14.42 -4.02 3.94
C ASP A 63 -13.02 -4.57 4.25
N LEU A 64 -12.15 -4.71 3.24
CA LEU A 64 -10.85 -5.33 3.38
C LEU A 64 -9.75 -4.25 3.46
N ARG A 65 -9.55 -3.77 4.70
CA ARG A 65 -8.55 -2.75 5.05
C ARG A 65 -7.56 -3.26 6.07
N GLY A 66 -6.31 -2.85 5.94
CA GLY A 66 -5.27 -3.19 6.91
C GLY A 66 -3.89 -2.70 6.52
N TRP A 67 -2.87 -3.23 7.18
CA TRP A 67 -1.49 -2.81 7.03
C TRP A 67 -0.68 -3.80 6.22
N VAL A 68 0.05 -3.29 5.23
CA VAL A 68 0.98 -4.06 4.40
C VAL A 68 2.37 -3.46 4.48
N MET A 69 3.40 -4.28 4.27
CA MET A 69 4.78 -3.77 4.23
C MET A 69 5.04 -3.03 2.92
N GLU A 70 5.54 -1.80 3.03
CA GLU A 70 5.82 -0.92 1.88
C GLU A 70 6.80 -1.55 0.88
N ARG A 71 7.77 -2.34 1.36
CA ARG A 71 8.78 -3.00 0.52
C ARG A 71 8.25 -4.08 -0.43
N TYR A 72 7.01 -4.52 -0.26
CA TYR A 72 6.38 -5.57 -1.07
C TYR A 72 5.31 -5.03 -2.01
N VAL A 73 5.25 -3.72 -2.16
CA VAL A 73 4.39 -3.05 -3.11
C VAL A 73 5.18 -2.07 -3.97
N SER A 74 4.66 -1.74 -5.13
CA SER A 74 5.24 -0.75 -6.04
C SER A 74 4.18 0.23 -6.49
N SER A 75 4.50 1.51 -6.53
CA SER A 75 3.60 2.59 -6.96
C SER A 75 3.38 2.68 -8.47
N GLY A 76 3.84 1.70 -9.25
CA GLY A 76 3.85 1.77 -10.72
C GLY A 76 4.78 2.85 -11.29
N GLY A 77 5.60 3.51 -10.46
CA GLY A 77 6.55 4.57 -10.86
C GLY A 77 7.95 4.07 -11.20
N GLY A 78 8.13 2.77 -11.46
CA GLY A 78 9.41 2.16 -11.84
C GLY A 78 9.71 2.26 -13.33
N LEU A 79 9.60 3.45 -13.92
CA LEU A 79 10.24 3.82 -15.17
C LEU A 79 10.85 5.22 -14.99
N GLY A 80 12.05 5.24 -14.40
CA GLY A 80 12.91 6.41 -14.24
C GLY A 80 14.33 5.95 -13.98
#